data_AF-A0A5N5SVW2-F1
#
_entry.id   AF-A0A5N5SVW2-F1
#
_cell.length_a   1.000
_cell.length_b   1.000
_cell.length_c   1.000
_cell.angle_alpha   90.00
_cell.angle_beta   90.00
_cell.angle_gamma   90.00
#
_symmetry.space_group_name_H-M   'P 1'
#
loop_
_entity.id
_entity.type
_entity.pdbx_description
1 polymer ?
#
loop_
_entity_poly.entity_id
_entity_poly.type
_entity_poly.pdbx_seq_one_letter_code
_entity_poly.pdbx_strand_id
1 'polypeptide(L)'
;MKQNSEEEKSIGNNNVGAKMLKLMGWSGGGLGKNEDGIKEPISVTTPIGRSGLGVKNENAATPIFKMKVKSVLNEMRNKVLASVDNVVNDIVFSSELSNEQRKHIHLIVRHQYKELNTHSYGKNQNRYLVVRPKLDNKKLIRCVLSQGGSTDKYGIHKPGTLSVDFFFPQE
;
A
#
# COMPACT_ATOMS: atom_id res chain seq x y z
N MET A 1 -5.53 8.18 9.91
CA MET A 1 -6.76 7.85 9.16
C MET A 1 -7.15 9.04 8.31
N LYS A 2 -6.90 9.02 7.00
CA LYS A 2 -7.48 10.01 6.09
C LYS A 2 -8.71 9.36 5.47
N GLN A 3 -9.89 9.79 5.92
CA GLN A 3 -11.14 9.51 5.25
C GLN A 3 -11.00 10.03 3.81
N ASN A 4 -11.08 9.14 2.83
CA ASN A 4 -11.21 9.52 1.43
C ASN A 4 -12.70 9.83 1.23
N SER A 5 -13.12 11.02 1.65
CA SER A 5 -14.40 11.59 1.25
C SER A 5 -14.30 11.84 -0.26
N GLU A 6 -14.80 10.90 -1.06
CA GLU A 6 -15.25 11.25 -2.39
C GLU A 6 -16.33 12.31 -2.17
N GLU A 7 -15.95 13.59 -2.31
CA GLU A 7 -16.92 14.67 -2.32
C GLU A 7 -17.91 14.33 -3.43
N GLU A 8 -19.13 13.99 -3.04
CA GLU A 8 -20.23 13.82 -3.97
C GLU A 8 -20.30 15.10 -4.80
N LYS A 9 -19.92 14.99 -6.07
CA LYS A 9 -19.90 16.12 -6.99
C LYS A 9 -21.35 16.43 -7.34
N SER A 10 -22.04 17.08 -6.41
CA SER A 10 -23.42 17.51 -6.59
C SER A 10 -23.50 18.37 -7.84
N ILE A 11 -24.51 18.10 -8.67
CA ILE A 11 -24.76 18.90 -9.85
C ILE A 11 -25.09 20.32 -9.37
N GLY A 12 -24.27 21.30 -9.73
CA GLY A 12 -24.47 22.67 -9.30
C GLY A 12 -25.83 23.22 -9.73
N ASN A 13 -26.44 24.03 -8.86
CA ASN A 13 -27.77 24.64 -9.06
C ASN A 13 -27.89 25.55 -10.30
N ASN A 14 -26.78 25.83 -10.99
CA ASN A 14 -26.75 26.58 -12.25
C ASN A 14 -26.96 25.69 -13.50
N ASN A 15 -27.08 24.37 -13.34
CA ASN A 15 -27.39 23.47 -14.45
C ASN A 15 -28.78 23.81 -15.04
N VAL A 16 -28.92 23.72 -16.37
CA VAL A 16 -30.18 23.85 -17.12
C VAL A 16 -31.29 22.98 -16.52
N GLY A 17 -30.99 21.74 -16.12
CA GLY A 17 -31.98 20.85 -15.50
C GLY A 17 -32.51 21.40 -14.17
N ALA A 18 -31.63 21.95 -13.33
CA ALA A 18 -32.02 22.56 -12.06
C ALA A 18 -32.90 23.81 -12.27
N LYS A 19 -32.61 24.62 -13.30
CA LYS A 19 -33.46 25.76 -13.67
C LYS A 19 -34.83 25.33 -14.17
N MET A 20 -34.88 24.30 -15.02
CA MET A 20 -36.14 23.77 -15.55
C MET A 20 -37.03 23.21 -14.44
N LEU A 21 -36.46 22.47 -13.47
CA LEU A 21 -37.22 21.96 -12.32
C LEU A 21 -37.84 23.11 -11.50
N LYS A 22 -37.08 24.17 -11.23
CA LYS A 22 -37.59 25.36 -10.52
C LYS A 22 -38.73 26.04 -11.27
N LEU A 23 -38.64 26.15 -12.60
CA LEU A 23 -39.71 26.70 -13.44
C LEU A 23 -40.98 25.84 -13.40
N MET A 24 -40.85 24.53 -13.17
CA MET A 24 -41.97 23.62 -12.97
C MET A 24 -42.51 23.60 -11.53
N GLY A 25 -42.04 24.51 -10.67
CA GLY A 25 -42.52 24.66 -9.30
C GLY A 25 -41.77 23.80 -8.27
N TRP A 26 -40.69 23.12 -8.65
CA TRP A 26 -39.86 22.39 -7.69
C TRP A 26 -39.03 23.35 -6.82
N SER A 27 -39.31 23.36 -5.53
CA SER A 27 -38.64 24.19 -4.51
C SER A 27 -37.42 23.50 -3.86
N GLY A 28 -37.25 22.19 -4.08
CA GLY A 28 -36.24 21.36 -3.45
C GLY A 28 -36.83 20.04 -2.94
N GLY A 29 -36.07 19.28 -2.15
CA GLY A 29 -36.56 18.05 -1.51
C GLY A 29 -36.83 16.89 -2.49
N GLY A 30 -37.66 15.94 -2.07
CA GLY A 30 -38.11 14.82 -2.88
C GLY A 30 -39.18 15.22 -3.89
N LEU A 31 -39.22 14.56 -5.05
CA LEU A 31 -40.30 14.78 -6.03
C LEU A 31 -41.59 14.07 -5.60
N GLY A 32 -42.75 14.72 -5.70
CA GLY A 32 -44.04 14.12 -5.38
C GLY A 32 -45.02 15.16 -4.84
N LYS A 33 -46.30 14.78 -4.69
CA LYS A 33 -47.33 15.68 -4.17
C LYS A 33 -47.03 16.14 -2.73
N ASN A 34 -46.38 15.28 -1.96
CA ASN A 34 -46.05 15.51 -0.55
C ASN A 34 -44.53 15.57 -0.30
N GLU A 35 -43.73 15.85 -1.34
CA GLU A 35 -42.25 15.83 -1.28
C GLU A 35 -41.66 14.47 -0.82
N ASP A 36 -42.41 13.39 -1.05
CA ASP A 36 -42.17 12.03 -0.57
C ASP A 36 -41.23 11.19 -1.46
N GLY A 37 -40.77 11.77 -2.57
CA GLY A 37 -39.80 11.13 -3.45
C GLY A 37 -38.39 11.04 -2.87
N ILE A 38 -37.58 10.24 -3.54
CA ILE A 38 -36.15 10.08 -3.21
C ILE A 38 -35.44 11.42 -3.45
N LYS A 39 -34.85 11.99 -2.39
CA LYS A 39 -34.12 13.25 -2.41
C LYS A 39 -32.69 13.11 -2.94
N GLU A 40 -32.02 12.02 -2.56
CA GLU A 40 -30.63 11.74 -2.91
C GLU A 40 -30.56 10.53 -3.83
N PRO A 41 -29.77 10.58 -4.93
CA PRO A 41 -29.65 9.43 -5.84
C PRO A 41 -29.28 8.15 -5.10
N ILE A 42 -29.90 7.03 -5.45
CA ILE A 42 -29.56 5.73 -4.88
C ILE A 42 -28.14 5.36 -5.33
N SER A 43 -27.23 5.18 -4.37
CA SER A 43 -25.88 4.69 -4.65
C SER A 43 -25.92 3.21 -5.01
N VAL A 44 -25.38 2.86 -6.18
CA VAL A 44 -25.30 1.46 -6.62
C VAL A 44 -23.95 0.87 -6.20
N THR A 45 -23.98 -0.26 -5.49
CA THR A 45 -22.76 -1.02 -5.21
C THR A 45 -22.41 -1.87 -6.42
N THR A 46 -21.35 -1.50 -7.15
CA THR A 46 -20.93 -2.25 -8.35
C THR A 46 -19.96 -3.39 -7.98
N PRO A 47 -20.17 -4.60 -8.51
CA PRO A 47 -19.20 -5.68 -8.33
C PRO A 47 -17.92 -5.38 -9.13
N ILE A 48 -16.77 -5.51 -8.49
CA ILE A 48 -15.47 -5.40 -9.16
C ILE A 48 -15.21 -6.72 -9.92
N GLY A 49 -15.31 -6.68 -11.25
CA GLY A 49 -15.03 -7.81 -12.14
C GLY A 49 -16.08 -8.93 -12.04
N ARG A 50 -15.63 -10.18 -11.91
CA ARG A 50 -16.51 -11.38 -11.78
C ARG A 50 -16.67 -11.83 -10.32
N SER A 51 -16.51 -10.90 -9.38
CA SER A 51 -16.66 -11.20 -7.96
C SER A 51 -18.08 -11.67 -7.67
N GLY A 52 -18.21 -12.77 -6.93
CA GLY A 52 -19.51 -13.29 -6.51
C GLY A 52 -20.23 -12.33 -5.57
N LEU A 53 -21.55 -12.49 -5.46
CA LEU A 53 -22.37 -11.75 -4.51
C LEU A 53 -21.92 -12.07 -3.07
N GLY A 54 -21.74 -11.05 -2.23
CA GLY A 54 -21.31 -11.19 -0.84
C GLY A 54 -19.81 -11.00 -0.57
N VAL A 55 -18.98 -10.75 -1.60
CA VAL A 55 -17.55 -10.44 -1.41
C VAL A 55 -17.40 -9.02 -0.84
N LYS A 56 -17.01 -8.90 0.43
CA LYS A 56 -16.67 -7.62 1.06
C LYS A 56 -15.31 -7.13 0.56
N ASN A 57 -15.33 -6.15 -0.35
CA ASN A 57 -14.15 -5.64 -1.07
C ASN A 57 -13.17 -4.82 -0.21
N GLU A 58 -13.56 -4.45 1.00
CA GLU A 58 -12.78 -3.57 1.90
C GLU A 58 -11.38 -4.12 2.25
N ASN A 59 -11.19 -5.44 2.17
CA ASN A 59 -9.91 -6.09 2.47
C ASN A 59 -9.25 -6.80 1.28
N ALA A 60 -9.84 -6.73 0.08
CA ALA A 60 -9.35 -7.41 -1.10
C ALA A 60 -8.18 -6.65 -1.75
N ALA A 61 -7.28 -7.37 -2.42
CA ALA A 61 -6.23 -6.77 -3.24
C ALA A 61 -6.83 -6.24 -4.56
N THR A 62 -7.43 -5.05 -4.51
CA THR A 62 -8.03 -4.38 -5.68
C THR A 62 -6.98 -4.11 -6.78
N PRO A 63 -7.39 -3.93 -8.05
CA PRO A 63 -6.46 -3.57 -9.13
C PRO A 63 -5.63 -2.32 -8.83
N ILE A 64 -6.26 -1.31 -8.21
CA ILE A 64 -5.60 -0.06 -7.79
C ILE A 64 -4.53 -0.35 -6.73
N PHE A 65 -4.84 -1.20 -5.74
CA PHE A 65 -3.86 -1.62 -4.75
C PHE A 65 -2.64 -2.28 -5.41
N LYS A 66 -2.86 -3.23 -6.33
CA LYS A 66 -1.78 -3.91 -7.05
C LYS A 66 -0.91 -2.93 -7.86
N MET A 67 -1.53 -1.94 -8.50
CA MET A 67 -0.82 -0.89 -9.24
C MET A 67 0.07 -0.04 -8.32
N LYS A 68 -0.46 0.42 -7.19
CA LYS A 68 0.31 1.19 -6.19
C LYS A 68 1.48 0.39 -5.64
N VAL A 69 1.25 -0.87 -5.26
CA VAL A 69 2.30 -1.78 -4.78
C VAL A 69 3.40 -1.92 -5.83
N LYS A 70 3.06 -2.15 -7.11
CA LYS A 70 4.06 -2.25 -8.19
C LYS A 70 4.86 -0.96 -8.37
N SER A 71 4.23 0.20 -8.25
CA SER A 71 4.93 1.50 -8.33
C SER A 71 6.00 1.62 -7.25
N VAL A 72 5.65 1.32 -5.99
CA VAL A 72 6.60 1.34 -4.86
C VAL A 72 7.72 0.32 -5.05
N LEU A 73 7.39 -0.90 -5.50
CA LEU A 73 8.40 -1.95 -5.74
C LEU A 73 9.35 -1.61 -6.90
N ASN A 74 8.84 -0.96 -7.95
CA ASN A 74 9.67 -0.49 -9.06
C ASN A 74 10.65 0.58 -8.61
N GLU A 75 10.21 1.52 -7.77
CA GLU A 75 11.10 2.54 -7.20
C GLU A 75 12.23 1.89 -6.39
N MET A 76 11.89 0.93 -5.52
CA MET A 76 12.88 0.17 -4.76
C MET A 76 13.85 -0.59 -5.66
N ARG A 77 13.32 -1.30 -6.67
CA ARG A 77 14.14 -2.05 -7.63
C ARG A 77 15.13 -1.14 -8.34
N ASN A 78 14.66 0.02 -8.81
CA ASN A 78 15.51 0.97 -9.50
C ASN A 78 16.63 1.49 -8.59
N LYS A 79 16.34 1.75 -7.31
CA LYS A 79 17.37 2.10 -6.31
C LYS A 79 18.38 0.98 -6.14
N VAL A 80 17.93 -0.28 -6.00
CA VAL A 80 18.81 -1.45 -5.83
C VAL A 80 19.70 -1.69 -7.05
N LEU A 81 19.17 -1.44 -8.26
CA LEU A 81 19.93 -1.62 -9.50
C LEU A 81 20.91 -0.47 -9.76
N ALA A 82 20.56 0.75 -9.40
CA ALA A 82 21.41 1.93 -9.56
C ALA A 82 22.50 2.01 -8.47
N SER A 83 22.25 1.47 -7.27
CA SER A 83 23.21 1.48 -6.18
C SER A 83 24.32 0.46 -6.43
N VAL A 84 25.46 0.92 -6.92
CA VAL A 84 26.70 0.12 -6.96
C VAL A 84 27.28 -0.01 -5.55
N ASP A 85 27.20 1.06 -4.74
CA ASP A 85 27.94 1.21 -3.48
C ASP A 85 27.11 1.70 -2.27
N ASN A 86 25.78 1.71 -2.35
CA ASN A 86 24.89 2.10 -1.23
C ASN A 86 23.88 1.01 -0.83
N VAL A 87 23.71 0.82 0.47
CA VAL A 87 22.77 -0.17 1.02
C VAL A 87 21.37 0.44 0.94
N VAL A 88 20.51 -0.16 0.11
CA VAL A 88 19.12 0.28 0.01
C VAL A 88 18.33 -0.20 1.21
N ASN A 89 17.65 0.73 1.87
CA ASN A 89 16.80 0.45 3.02
C ASN A 89 15.60 -0.45 2.66
N ASP A 90 15.13 -1.21 3.65
CA ASP A 90 13.96 -2.06 3.52
C ASP A 90 12.68 -1.21 3.43
N ILE A 91 11.67 -1.70 2.71
CA ILE A 91 10.34 -1.11 2.69
C ILE A 91 9.45 -1.86 3.69
N VAL A 92 8.89 -1.12 4.64
CA VAL A 92 7.96 -1.66 5.63
C VAL A 92 6.53 -1.25 5.26
N PHE A 93 5.67 -2.24 5.07
CA PHE A 93 4.24 -2.03 4.90
C PHE A 93 3.53 -2.07 6.25
N SER A 94 2.61 -1.13 6.46
CA SER A 94 1.81 -1.01 7.68
C SER A 94 1.07 -2.32 8.05
N SER A 95 0.82 -2.50 9.34
CA SER A 95 0.01 -3.61 9.85
C SER A 95 -1.48 -3.50 9.49
N GLU A 96 -1.91 -2.34 8.97
CA GLU A 96 -3.26 -2.11 8.43
C GLU A 96 -3.59 -2.97 7.20
N LEU A 97 -2.59 -3.58 6.55
CA LEU A 97 -2.85 -4.48 5.43
C LEU A 97 -3.64 -5.70 5.88
N SER A 98 -4.53 -6.18 5.01
CA SER A 98 -5.22 -7.46 5.22
C SER A 98 -4.27 -8.65 5.00
N ASN A 99 -4.67 -9.84 5.45
CA ASN A 99 -3.91 -11.07 5.14
C ASN A 99 -3.82 -11.30 3.61
N GLU A 100 -4.92 -11.09 2.89
CA GLU A 100 -4.97 -11.26 1.44
C GLU A 100 -4.08 -10.27 0.67
N GLN A 101 -4.03 -9.01 1.12
CA GLN A 101 -3.18 -7.97 0.56
C GLN A 101 -1.70 -8.32 0.77
N ARG A 102 -1.30 -8.74 1.98
CA ARG A 102 0.06 -9.21 2.26
C ARG A 102 0.43 -10.42 1.38
N LYS A 103 -0.48 -11.39 1.25
CA LYS A 103 -0.30 -12.55 0.37
C LYS A 103 -0.08 -12.13 -1.08
N HIS A 104 -0.84 -11.16 -1.57
CA HIS A 104 -0.65 -10.61 -2.92
C HIS A 104 0.70 -9.90 -3.10
N ILE A 105 1.15 -9.13 -2.11
CA ILE A 105 2.50 -8.51 -2.16
C ILE A 105 3.57 -9.61 -2.25
N HIS A 106 3.49 -10.63 -1.39
CA HIS A 106 4.41 -11.78 -1.44
C HIS A 106 4.44 -12.43 -2.83
N LEU A 107 3.28 -12.67 -3.45
CA LEU A 107 3.17 -13.25 -4.79
C LEU A 107 3.77 -12.32 -5.85
N ILE A 108 3.41 -11.03 -5.85
CA ILE A 108 3.93 -10.05 -6.82
C ILE A 108 5.46 -10.01 -6.75
N VAL A 109 6.04 -9.89 -5.56
CA VAL A 109 7.49 -9.86 -5.38
C VAL A 109 8.12 -11.16 -5.88
N ARG A 110 7.61 -12.31 -5.43
CA ARG A 110 8.13 -13.63 -5.82
C ARG A 110 8.14 -13.85 -7.34
N HIS A 111 7.12 -13.38 -8.04
CA HIS A 111 6.96 -13.63 -9.47
C HIS A 111 7.58 -12.56 -10.38
N GLN A 112 7.70 -11.31 -9.93
CA GLN A 112 8.08 -10.18 -10.81
C GLN A 112 9.39 -9.49 -10.39
N TYR A 113 9.89 -9.70 -9.17
CA TYR A 113 11.01 -8.96 -8.60
C TYR A 113 12.05 -9.91 -7.98
N LYS A 114 12.91 -10.49 -8.83
CA LYS A 114 13.91 -11.51 -8.41
C LYS A 114 14.95 -10.96 -7.43
N GLU A 115 15.20 -9.66 -7.47
CA GLU A 115 16.17 -8.93 -6.66
C GLU A 115 15.62 -8.55 -5.28
N LEU A 116 14.36 -8.82 -5.00
CA LEU A 116 13.69 -8.49 -3.75
C LEU A 116 13.20 -9.75 -3.05
N ASN A 117 13.14 -9.68 -1.73
CA ASN A 117 12.58 -10.71 -0.85
C ASN A 117 11.54 -10.08 0.08
N THR A 118 10.62 -10.91 0.56
CA THR A 118 9.57 -10.46 1.49
C THR A 118 9.56 -11.31 2.75
N HIS A 119 9.20 -10.69 3.87
CA HIS A 119 8.99 -11.39 5.13
C HIS A 119 7.87 -10.70 5.92
N SER A 120 7.04 -11.48 6.59
CA SER A 120 6.08 -10.92 7.56
C SER A 120 6.64 -11.06 8.96
N TYR A 121 6.57 -10.01 9.76
CA TYR A 121 6.98 -10.01 11.17
C TYR A 121 5.78 -9.64 12.05
N GLY A 122 5.89 -9.92 13.35
CA GLY A 122 4.81 -9.65 14.32
C GLY A 122 3.71 -10.72 14.35
N LYS A 123 2.77 -10.56 15.27
CA LYS A 123 1.63 -11.47 15.49
C LYS A 123 0.31 -10.69 15.41
N ASN A 124 -0.74 -11.32 14.86
CA ASN A 124 -2.10 -10.79 14.79
C ASN A 124 -2.18 -9.35 14.23
N GLN A 125 -2.68 -8.40 15.01
CA GLN A 125 -2.89 -6.99 14.61
C GLN A 125 -1.58 -6.20 14.47
N ASN A 126 -0.49 -6.66 15.10
CA ASN A 126 0.83 -6.06 14.97
C ASN A 126 1.65 -6.75 13.86
N ARG A 127 1.02 -7.56 13.01
CA ARG A 127 1.70 -8.21 11.90
C ARG A 127 1.94 -7.21 10.78
N TYR A 128 3.18 -7.04 10.36
CA TYR A 128 3.56 -6.14 9.26
C TYR A 128 4.40 -6.90 8.23
N LEU A 129 4.48 -6.37 7.00
CA LEU A 129 5.22 -6.98 5.91
C LEU A 129 6.42 -6.11 5.56
N VAL A 130 7.58 -6.73 5.41
CA VAL A 130 8.82 -6.08 5.03
C VAL A 130 9.28 -6.63 3.67
N VAL A 131 9.57 -5.73 2.74
CA VAL A 131 10.28 -6.02 1.50
C VAL A 131 11.72 -5.60 1.67
N ARG A 132 12.65 -6.49 1.38
CA ARG A 132 14.10 -6.30 1.55
C ARG A 132 14.84 -6.66 0.26
N PRO A 133 15.94 -5.98 -0.09
CA PRO A 133 16.76 -6.39 -1.22
C PRO A 133 17.35 -7.77 -0.98
N LYS A 134 17.45 -8.57 -2.03
CA LYS A 134 18.18 -9.83 -2.03
C LYS A 134 19.64 -9.52 -2.37
N LEU A 135 20.44 -9.33 -1.33
CA LEU A 135 21.85 -8.99 -1.47
C LEU A 135 22.70 -10.26 -1.54
N ASP A 136 23.66 -10.27 -2.45
CA ASP A 136 24.77 -11.22 -2.45
C ASP A 136 25.79 -10.79 -1.37
N ASN A 137 26.32 -11.73 -0.59
CA ASN A 137 27.21 -11.45 0.53
C ASN A 137 28.42 -10.62 0.08
N LYS A 138 28.98 -10.90 -1.10
CA LYS A 138 30.11 -10.13 -1.65
C LYS A 138 29.72 -8.68 -1.95
N LYS A 139 28.54 -8.47 -2.55
CA LYS A 139 28.03 -7.13 -2.85
C LYS A 139 27.74 -6.36 -1.56
N LEU A 140 27.12 -7.01 -0.58
CA LEU A 140 26.84 -6.41 0.72
C LEU A 140 28.13 -5.95 1.41
N ILE A 141 29.16 -6.80 1.46
CA ILE A 141 30.45 -6.44 2.08
C ILE A 141 31.06 -5.23 1.38
N ARG A 142 31.14 -5.22 0.04
CA ARG A 142 31.67 -4.07 -0.71
C ARG A 142 30.93 -2.78 -0.40
N CYS A 143 29.60 -2.87 -0.38
CA CYS A 143 28.70 -1.77 -0.15
C CYS A 143 28.76 -1.20 1.28
N VAL A 144 29.02 -2.04 2.28
CA VAL A 144 29.25 -1.57 3.67
C VAL A 144 30.66 -0.99 3.82
N LEU A 145 31.67 -1.56 3.12
CA LEU A 145 33.03 -1.00 3.12
C LEU A 145 33.09 0.39 2.46
N SER A 146 32.38 0.61 1.34
CA SER A 146 32.30 1.92 0.68
C SER A 146 31.67 3.00 1.56
N GLN A 147 30.78 2.60 2.48
CA GLN A 147 30.12 3.50 3.44
C GLN A 147 30.90 3.68 4.76
N GLY A 148 32.16 3.24 4.83
CA GLY A 148 33.00 3.42 6.02
C GLY A 148 32.97 2.26 7.02
N GLY A 149 32.48 1.08 6.61
CA GLY A 149 32.58 -0.16 7.37
C GLY A 149 31.43 -0.43 8.36
N SER A 150 30.49 0.51 8.52
CA SER A 150 29.28 0.32 9.33
C SER A 150 28.11 1.10 8.74
N THR A 151 26.92 0.51 8.81
CA THR A 151 25.63 1.07 8.38
C THR A 151 24.60 0.81 9.48
N ASP A 152 23.44 1.45 9.41
CA ASP A 152 22.35 1.28 10.40
C ASP A 152 21.95 -0.19 10.64
N LYS A 153 22.20 -1.06 9.66
CA LYS A 153 21.80 -2.47 9.68
C LYS A 153 22.96 -3.47 9.69
N TYR A 154 24.13 -3.09 9.19
CA TYR A 154 25.25 -3.99 9.00
C TYR A 154 26.56 -3.35 9.47
N GLY A 155 27.31 -4.05 10.31
CA GLY A 155 28.70 -3.72 10.67
C GLY A 155 29.66 -4.78 10.14
N ILE A 156 30.81 -4.36 9.60
CA ILE A 156 31.89 -5.27 9.21
C ILE A 156 32.92 -5.34 10.32
N HIS A 157 33.21 -6.56 10.76
CA HIS A 157 34.23 -6.83 11.77
C HIS A 157 35.36 -7.66 11.17
N LYS A 158 36.59 -7.38 11.61
CA LYS A 158 37.74 -8.20 11.22
C LYS A 158 37.63 -9.59 11.88
N PRO A 159 38.18 -10.63 11.26
CA PRO A 159 38.29 -11.93 11.91
C PRO A 159 38.98 -11.78 13.28
N GLY A 160 38.38 -12.35 14.33
CA GLY A 160 38.92 -12.31 15.70
C GLY A 160 38.54 -11.08 16.55
N THR A 161 37.80 -10.10 16.01
CA THR A 161 37.37 -8.91 16.79
C THR A 161 35.93 -8.99 17.32
N LEU A 162 35.21 -10.09 17.07
CA LEU A 162 33.83 -10.27 17.55
C LEU A 162 33.86 -10.83 18.98
N SER A 163 33.43 -10.02 19.97
CA SER A 163 33.15 -10.51 21.32
C SER A 163 31.86 -11.34 21.34
N VAL A 164 31.79 -12.34 22.22
CA VAL A 164 30.59 -13.17 22.45
C VAL A 164 29.40 -12.32 22.92
N ASP A 165 29.69 -11.21 23.60
CA ASP A 165 28.71 -10.22 24.08
C ASP A 165 27.91 -9.57 22.94
N PHE A 166 28.42 -9.64 21.71
CA PHE A 166 27.77 -9.07 20.53
C PHE A 166 26.60 -9.93 20.02
N PHE A 167 26.59 -11.23 20.33
CA PHE A 167 25.53 -12.16 19.90
C PHE A 167 24.41 -12.30 20.93
N PHE A 168 24.69 -12.01 22.19
CA PHE A 168 23.74 -12.07 23.28
C PHE A 168 23.75 -10.72 24.00
N PRO A 169 22.91 -9.77 23.57
CA PRO A 169 22.69 -8.56 24.35
C PRO A 169 22.23 -9.00 25.74
N GLN A 170 23.00 -8.64 26.77
CA GLN A 170 22.49 -8.72 28.14
C GLN A 170 21.30 -7.77 28.20
N GLU A 171 20.14 -8.30 28.59
CA GLU A 171 18.92 -7.51 28.79
C GLU A 171 19.11 -6.36 29.81
#